data_AF-A0AAV3S801-F1
#
_entry.id   AF-A0AAV3S801-F1
#
_cell.length_a   1.000
_cell.length_b   1.000
_cell.length_c   1.000
_cell.angle_alpha   90.00
_cell.angle_beta   90.00
_cell.angle_gamma   90.00
#
_symmetry.space_group_name_H-M   'P 1'
#
loop_
_entity.id
_entity.type
_entity.pdbx_description
1 polymer ?
#
loop_
_entity_poly.entity_id
_entity_poly.type
_entity_poly.pdbx_seq_one_letter_code
_entity_poly.pdbx_strand_id
1 'polypeptide(L)' 'MSDDGDDLDAAVAQFLSGADTVYEDYERGYTDADAALHVLESHLDDLREAYENE' A
#
# COMPACT_ATOMS: atom_id res chain seq x y z
N MET A 1 25.31 0.06 7.55
CA MET A 1 24.10 0.90 7.55
C MET A 1 22.97 -0.08 7.34
N SER A 2 21.97 -0.06 8.20
CA SER A 2 20.87 -1.03 8.15
C SER A 2 20.02 -0.68 6.92
N ASP A 3 20.29 -1.35 5.81
CA ASP A 3 19.60 -1.21 4.52
C ASP A 3 18.11 -1.55 4.68
N ASP A 4 17.82 -2.54 5.53
CA ASP A 4 16.48 -3.09 5.76
C ASP A 4 15.49 -2.07 6.34
N GLY A 5 15.96 -1.10 7.14
CA GLY A 5 15.12 -0.03 7.69
C GLY A 5 14.74 1.03 6.67
N ASP A 6 15.63 1.31 5.71
CA ASP A 6 15.31 2.21 4.59
C ASP A 6 14.34 1.53 3.60
N ASP A 7 14.42 0.21 3.44
CA ASP A 7 13.50 -0.58 2.62
C ASP A 7 12.08 -0.63 3.21
N LEU A 8 11.93 -0.80 4.53
CA LEU A 8 10.62 -0.72 5.17
C LEU A 8 10.02 0.69 5.07
N ASP A 9 10.81 1.74 5.33
CA ASP A 9 10.34 3.12 5.20
C ASP A 9 9.85 3.43 3.77
N ALA A 10 10.54 2.89 2.75
CA ALA A 10 10.12 3.01 1.36
C ALA A 10 8.80 2.24 1.09
N ALA A 11 8.65 1.03 1.63
CA ALA A 11 7.43 0.24 1.51
C ALA A 11 6.23 0.92 2.18
N VAL A 12 6.43 1.50 3.38
CA VAL A 12 5.41 2.30 4.08
C VAL A 12 5.00 3.52 3.24
N ALA A 13 5.96 4.25 2.68
CA ALA A 13 5.68 5.40 1.82
C ALA A 13 4.87 4.99 0.57
N GLN A 14 5.20 3.86 -0.03
CA GLN A 14 4.47 3.32 -1.18
C GLN A 14 3.04 2.91 -0.81
N PHE A 15 2.86 2.21 0.32
CA PHE A 15 1.53 1.83 0.81
C PHE A 15 0.64 3.06 1.03
N LEU A 16 1.16 4.09 1.72
CA LEU A 16 0.39 5.31 2.01
C LEU A 16 -0.02 6.03 0.72
N SER A 17 0.89 6.17 -0.24
CA SER A 17 0.57 6.79 -1.53
C SER A 17 -0.43 5.97 -2.35
N GLY A 18 -0.33 4.64 -2.31
CA GLY A 18 -1.26 3.74 -2.97
C GLY A 18 -2.66 3.83 -2.36
N ALA A 19 -2.74 3.82 -1.03
CA ALA A 19 -4.00 3.94 -0.31
C ALA A 19 -4.71 5.27 -0.61
N ASP A 20 -4.01 6.40 -0.58
CA ASP A 20 -4.57 7.72 -0.95
C ASP A 20 -5.17 7.68 -2.37
N THR A 21 -4.45 7.09 -3.33
CA THR A 21 -4.92 6.96 -4.72
C THR A 21 -6.20 6.13 -4.80
N VAL A 22 -6.27 4.99 -4.09
CA VAL A 22 -7.47 4.14 -4.07
C VAL A 22 -8.65 4.85 -3.45
N TYR A 23 -8.43 5.63 -2.38
CA TYR A 23 -9.49 6.45 -1.78
C TYR A 23 -9.99 7.51 -2.75
N GLU A 24 -9.10 8.24 -3.41
CA GLU A 24 -9.49 9.24 -4.41
C GLU A 24 -10.29 8.61 -5.56
N ASP A 25 -9.87 7.46 -6.06
CA ASP A 25 -10.56 6.75 -7.14
C ASP A 25 -11.95 6.25 -6.70
N TYR A 26 -12.07 5.79 -5.46
CA TYR A 26 -13.37 5.38 -4.89
C TYR A 26 -14.30 6.58 -4.71
N GLU A 27 -13.81 7.68 -4.14
CA GLU A 27 -14.60 8.92 -3.95
C GLU A 27 -15.05 9.53 -5.28
N ARG A 28 -14.22 9.43 -6.33
CA ARG A 28 -14.56 9.87 -7.69
C ARG A 28 -15.51 8.90 -8.40
N GLY A 29 -15.78 7.72 -7.83
CA GLY A 29 -16.60 6.68 -8.42
C GLY A 29 -15.96 5.97 -9.60
N TYR A 30 -14.62 6.00 -9.70
CA TYR A 30 -13.86 5.27 -10.72
C TYR A 30 -13.69 3.78 -10.39
N THR A 31 -13.82 3.41 -9.13
CA THR A 31 -13.75 2.03 -8.66
C THR A 31 -14.90 1.73 -7.68
N ASP A 32 -15.38 0.49 -7.71
CA ASP A 32 -16.34 0.00 -6.73
C ASP A 32 -15.64 -0.41 -5.42
N ALA A 33 -16.41 -0.55 -4.34
CA ALA A 33 -15.87 -0.86 -3.02
C ALA A 33 -15.07 -2.18 -3.01
N ASP A 34 -15.57 -3.23 -3.67
CA ASP A 34 -14.85 -4.52 -3.74
C ASP A 34 -13.51 -4.41 -4.47
N ALA A 35 -13.46 -3.61 -5.55
CA ALA A 35 -12.23 -3.40 -6.31
C ALA A 35 -11.23 -2.54 -5.52
N ALA A 36 -11.70 -1.50 -4.81
CA ALA A 36 -10.86 -0.71 -3.90
C ALA A 36 -10.26 -1.57 -2.78
N LEU A 37 -11.08 -2.43 -2.15
CA LEU A 37 -10.62 -3.35 -1.11
C LEU A 37 -9.57 -4.33 -1.65
N HIS A 38 -9.76 -4.88 -2.84
CA HIS A 38 -8.80 -5.81 -3.44
C HIS A 38 -7.42 -5.16 -3.69
N VAL A 39 -7.41 -3.91 -4.15
CA VAL A 39 -6.16 -3.16 -4.36
C VAL A 39 -5.47 -2.84 -3.03
N LEU A 40 -6.24 -2.42 -2.01
CA LEU A 40 -5.70 -2.19 -0.66
C LEU A 40 -5.15 -3.48 -0.03
N GLU A 41 -5.80 -4.62 -0.23
CA GLU A 41 -5.29 -5.92 0.21
C GLU A 41 -3.95 -6.24 -0.44
N SER A 42 -3.81 -6.03 -1.76
CA SER A 42 -2.53 -6.23 -2.46
C SER A 42 -1.42 -5.33 -1.88
N HIS A 43 -1.68 -4.04 -1.69
CA HIS A 43 -0.71 -3.14 -1.09
C HIS A 43 -0.35 -3.52 0.36
N LEU A 44 -1.31 -4.06 1.11
CA LEU A 44 -1.09 -4.53 2.48
C LEU A 44 -0.22 -5.80 2.51
N ASP A 45 -0.41 -6.73 1.57
CA ASP A 45 0.46 -7.90 1.42
C ASP A 45 1.90 -7.48 1.09
N ASP A 46 2.09 -6.54 0.16
CA ASP A 46 3.42 -6.02 -0.19
C ASP A 46 4.11 -5.38 1.03
N LEU A 47 3.37 -4.59 1.82
CA LEU A 47 3.89 -3.99 3.05
C LEU A 47 4.22 -5.04 4.13
N ARG A 48 3.39 -6.08 4.26
CA ARG A 48 3.65 -7.18 5.20
C ARG A 48 4.90 -7.95 4.82
N GLU A 49 5.07 -8.25 3.54
CA GLU A 49 6.28 -8.90 3.04
C GLU A 49 7.52 -8.04 3.38
N ALA A 50 7.48 -6.73 3.13
CA ALA A 50 8.58 -5.84 3.49
C ALA A 50 8.88 -5.85 4.99
N TYR A 51 7.85 -5.81 5.84
CA TYR A 51 8.00 -5.86 7.30
C TYR A 51 8.54 -7.22 7.82
N GLU A 52 8.14 -8.33 7.20
CA GLU A 52 8.62 -9.66 7.57
C GLU A 52 10.08 -9.92 7.14
N ASN A 53 10.55 -9.16 6.15
CA ASN A 53 11.93 -9.22 5.66
C ASN A 53 12.86 -8.17 6.31
N GLU A 54 12.38 -7.40 7.29
CA GLU A 54 13.18 -6.46 8.11
C GLU A 54 14.03 -7.13 9.20
#